data_AF-A0A9D7LDC9-F1
#
_entry.id   AF-A0A9D7LDC9-F1
#
_cell.length_a   1.000
_cell.length_b   1.000
_cell.length_c   1.000
_cell.angle_alpha   90.00
_cell.angle_beta   90.00
_cell.angle_gamma   90.00
#
_symmetry.space_group_name_H-M   'P 1'
#
loop_
_entity.id
_entity.type
_entity.pdbx_description
1 polymer ?
#
loop_
_entity_poly.entity_id
_entity_poly.type
_entity_poly.pdbx_seq_one_letter_code
_entity_poly.pdbx_strand_id
1 'polypeptide(L)' 'MQRIADLTREYEIPARLLELEITESMLMADPERSRAELLDLKNAGFSLSIDDFGSGYSSPTT' A
#
# COMPACT_ATOMS: atom_id res chain seq x y z
N MET A 1 -9.90 1.17 2.89
CA MET A 1 -8.74 1.80 3.54
C MET A 1 -9.07 2.61 4.80
N GLN A 2 -10.16 3.39 4.84
CA GLN A 2 -10.57 4.20 6.01
C GLN A 2 -10.59 3.44 7.35
N ARG A 3 -11.14 2.21 7.37
CA ARG A 3 -11.28 1.43 8.60
C ARG A 3 -9.96 1.07 9.28
N ILE A 4 -8.89 0.86 8.52
CA ILE A 4 -7.59 0.53 9.11
C ILE A 4 -6.97 1.75 9.79
N ALA A 5 -7.14 2.94 9.19
CA ALA A 5 -6.73 4.20 9.77
C ALA A 5 -7.50 4.50 11.08
N ASP A 6 -8.81 4.23 11.10
CA ASP A 6 -9.61 4.41 12.31
C ASP A 6 -9.17 3.48 13.43
N LEU A 7 -8.90 2.20 13.13
CA LEU A 7 -8.42 1.22 14.11
C LEU A 7 -7.02 1.60 14.65
N THR A 8 -6.11 2.08 13.81
CA THR A 8 -4.80 2.55 14.30
C THR A 8 -4.91 3.71 15.28
N ARG A 9 -5.90 4.58 15.09
CA ARG A 9 -6.17 5.68 16.02
C ARG A 9 -6.84 5.20 17.30
N GLU A 10 -7.79 4.29 17.19
CA GLU A 10 -8.53 3.72 18.33
C GLU A 10 -7.60 2.97 19.29
N TYR A 11 -6.66 2.19 18.74
CA TYR A 11 -5.71 1.41 19.53
C TYR A 11 -4.36 2.11 19.77
N GLU A 12 -4.26 3.39 19.42
CA GLU A 12 -3.03 4.20 19.57
C GLU A 12 -1.78 3.55 18.93
N ILE A 13 -1.99 2.80 17.84
CA ILE A 13 -0.92 2.14 17.09
C ILE A 13 -0.36 3.15 16.10
N PRO A 14 0.93 3.50 16.17
CA PRO A 14 1.52 4.38 15.16
C PRO A 14 1.48 3.74 13.77
N ALA A 15 0.84 4.40 12.81
CA ALA A 15 0.66 3.90 11.44
C ALA A 15 1.97 3.50 10.76
N ARG A 16 3.09 4.16 11.09
CA ARG A 16 4.44 3.85 10.58
C ARG A 16 4.95 2.44 10.92
N LEU A 17 4.34 1.79 11.92
CA LEU A 17 4.69 0.42 12.32
C LEU A 17 3.96 -0.62 11.47
N LEU A 18 3.02 -0.20 10.62
CA LEU A 18 2.26 -1.05 9.74
C LEU A 18 2.69 -0.80 8.30
N GLU A 19 3.16 -1.86 7.66
CA GLU A 19 3.40 -1.89 6.22
C GLU A 19 2.19 -2.52 5.54
N LEU A 20 1.62 -1.81 4.58
CA LEU A 20 0.51 -2.28 3.77
C LEU A 20 1.06 -2.68 2.41
N GLU A 21 0.94 -3.96 2.11
CA GLU A 21 1.32 -4.55 0.84
C GLU A 21 0.15 -4.47 -0.14
N ILE A 22 0.41 -3.90 -1.32
CA ILE A 22 -0.58 -3.62 -2.35
C ILE A 22 -0.22 -4.42 -3.59
N THR A 23 -1.11 -5.31 -4.02
CA THR A 23 -0.85 -6.11 -5.22
C THR A 23 -1.01 -5.29 -6.49
N GLU A 24 -0.26 -5.64 -7.53
CA GLU A 24 -0.36 -5.01 -8.85
C GLU A 24 -1.80 -5.08 -9.41
N SER A 25 -2.51 -6.19 -9.17
CA SER A 25 -3.90 -6.35 -9.61
C SER A 25 -4.85 -5.31 -8.99
N MET A 26 -4.63 -4.90 -7.73
CA MET A 26 -5.42 -3.82 -7.12
C MET A 26 -5.12 -2.46 -7.74
N LEU A 27 -3.88 -2.22 -8.15
CA LEU A 27 -3.50 -1.00 -8.85
C LEU A 27 -4.10 -0.94 -10.26
N MET A 28 -4.09 -2.06 -10.98
CA MET A 28 -4.56 -2.13 -12.37
C MET A 28 -6.09 -2.10 -12.52
N ALA A 29 -6.84 -2.52 -11.50
CA ALA A 29 -8.30 -2.54 -11.56
C ALA A 29 -8.92 -1.14 -11.69
N ASP A 30 -8.37 -0.14 -10.98
CA ASP A 30 -8.78 1.26 -11.05
C ASP A 30 -7.62 2.18 -10.62
N PRO A 31 -6.69 2.51 -11.54
CA PRO A 31 -5.43 3.17 -11.19
C PRO A 31 -5.59 4.54 -10.53
N GLU A 32 -6.54 5.35 -11.00
CA GLU A 32 -6.76 6.70 -10.47
C GLU A 32 -7.33 6.66 -9.07
N ARG A 33 -8.32 5.78 -8.84
CA ARG A 33 -8.91 5.59 -7.52
C ARG A 33 -7.91 4.99 -6.54
N SER A 34 -7.21 3.94 -6.95
CA SER A 34 -6.19 3.29 -6.13
C SER A 34 -5.09 4.29 -5.75
N ARG A 35 -4.65 5.14 -6.68
CA ARG A 35 -3.67 6.19 -6.39
C ARG A 35 -4.16 7.19 -5.33
N ALA A 36 -5.41 7.63 -5.40
CA ALA A 36 -5.99 8.52 -4.40
C ALA A 36 -6.05 7.87 -3.02
N GLU A 37 -6.55 6.63 -2.93
CA GLU A 37 -6.65 5.90 -1.67
C GLU A 37 -5.28 5.60 -1.03
N LEU A 38 -4.26 5.32 -1.86
CA LEU A 38 -2.88 5.11 -1.39
C LEU A 38 -2.23 6.41 -0.90
N LEU A 39 -2.51 7.54 -1.55
CA LEU A 39 -2.04 8.84 -1.10
C LEU A 39 -2.61 9.18 0.28
N ASP A 40 -3.89 8.89 0.50
CA ASP A 40 -4.55 9.10 1.79
C ASP A 40 -3.93 8.25 2.90
N LEU A 41 -3.62 6.98 2.62
CA LEU A 41 -2.90 6.10 3.56
C LEU A 41 -1.49 6.62 3.87
N LYS A 42 -0.75 7.06 2.84
CA LYS A 42 0.57 7.66 3.04
C LYS A 42 0.50 8.91 3.91
N ASN A 43 -0.49 9.77 3.68
CA ASN A 43 -0.73 10.98 4.48
C ASN A 43 -1.16 10.64 5.92
N ALA A 44 -1.85 9.52 6.12
CA ALA A 44 -2.16 8.99 7.44
C ALA A 44 -0.94 8.34 8.14
N GLY A 45 0.21 8.25 7.47
CA GLY A 45 1.48 7.80 8.03
C GLY A 45 1.75 6.31 7.90
N PHE A 46 1.00 5.59 7.06
CA PHE A 46 1.25 4.19 6.75
C PHE A 46 2.46 4.02 5.82
N SER A 47 3.20 2.94 6.01
CA SER A 47 4.18 2.46 5.04
C SER A 47 3.46 1.63 3.99
N LEU A 48 3.81 1.81 2.71
CA LEU A 48 3.18 1.12 1.59
C LEU A 48 4.25 0.40 0.77
N SER A 49 4.01 -0.85 0.42
CA SER A 49 4.82 -1.64 -0.51
C SER A 49 3.94 -2.16 -1.66
N ILE A 50 4.54 -2.40 -2.83
CA ILE A 50 3.83 -3.01 -3.98
C ILE A 50 4.32 -4.45 -4.10
N ASP A 51 3.38 -5.40 -4.07
CA ASP A 51 3.62 -6.80 -4.33
C ASP A 51 3.52 -7.07 -5.83
N ASP A 52 4.69 -7.23 -6.44
CA ASP A 52 4.84 -7.77 -7.79
C ASP A 52 5.07 -9.28 -7.66
N PHE A 53 4.00 -10.06 -7.80
CA PHE A 53 4.05 -11.52 -7.82
C PHE A 53 4.81 -11.95 -9.09
N GLY A 54 6.14 -11.97 -9.01
CA GLY A 54 7.02 -12.14 -10.15
C GLY A 54 6.71 -13.39 -10.96
N SER A 55 6.33 -13.20 -12.23
CA SER A 55 6.60 -14.20 -13.27
C SER A 55 8.03 -14.00 -13.76
N GLY A 56 8.88 -14.99 -13.52
CA GLY A 56 10.33 -14.90 -13.69
C GLY A 56 10.81 -14.26 -15.01
N TYR A 57 11.55 -13.17 -14.87
CA TYR A 57 12.78 -12.93 -15.63
C TYR A 57 13.78 -12.29 -14.68
N SER A 58 14.81 -13.08 -14.36
CA SER A 58 16.07 -12.65 -13.79
C SER A 58 16.62 -11.43 -14.55
N SER A 59 17.14 -10.43 -13.82
CA SER A 59 18.09 -9.38 -14.24
C SER A 59 17.85 -8.63 -15.56
N PRO A 60 18.16 -7.32 -15.53
CA PRO A 60 19.40 -6.95 -16.18
C PRO A 60 20.30 -6.16 -15.23
N THR A 61 21.46 -6.75 -14.95
CA THR A 61 22.69 -5.99 -14.84
C THR A 61 22.79 -5.07 -16.05
N THR A 62 22.78 -3.74 -15.87
CA THR A 62 23.56 -2.75 -16.66
C THR A 62 23.57 -1.44 -15.90
#